data_AF-A0A7V6R8V9-F1
#
_entry.id   AF-A0A7V6R8V9-F1
#
_cell.length_a   1.000
_cell.length_b   1.000
_cell.length_c   1.000
_cell.angle_alpha   90.00
_cell.angle_beta   90.00
_cell.angle_gamma   90.00
#
_symmetry.space_group_name_H-M   'P 1'
#
loop_
_entity.id
_entity.type
_entity.pdbx_description
1 polymer ?
#
loop_
_entity_poly.entity_id
_entity_poly.type
_entity_poly.pdbx_seq_one_letter_code
_entity_poly.pdbx_strand_id
1 'polypeptide(L)'
;AMSPGEIYVLLLAGFKPEEIFYISNNVSEEEMKFAIDRGIIVSVDSLSQLKMLGRINPGGKVAVRFNPGVGAGHHEKVVTAGKKTKFGVNMDFVDEVKNIAKEYNLKIVGINQHIGSLFMESKPFLEGARSLLSIAEQFEDLDFVDFGGGFGIPYRKQEGQERLDLCELGRELDKLITEWTDRYGKKILFKIEPGRYISAESGVILGKVHAKKNNYGTIYVGTDIGFNVLIRPAMYDSHHDIEVYNKGTYNNNAQFETVTIVGNICESGDILAKDRNLPYINEGDIIGVMDAGAYGYSMSSNYNNRLRPAEVLIREDGSVALIRRRDTFEDLVRNFQV
;
A
#
# COMPACT_ATOMS: atom_id res chain seq x y z
N ALA A 1 1.87 -6.20 8.77
CA ALA A 1 0.68 -7.02 8.44
C ALA A 1 -0.57 -6.32 8.97
N MET A 2 -1.70 -6.48 8.28
CA MET A 2 -2.97 -5.80 8.55
C MET A 2 -4.15 -6.77 8.74
N SER A 3 -3.96 -8.08 8.57
CA SER A 3 -4.96 -9.12 8.92
C SER A 3 -4.30 -10.46 9.31
N PRO A 4 -5.03 -11.41 9.94
CA PRO A 4 -4.52 -12.77 10.14
C PRO A 4 -4.13 -13.48 8.84
N GLY A 5 -4.83 -13.20 7.75
CA GLY A 5 -4.51 -13.74 6.43
C GLY A 5 -3.14 -13.29 5.95
N GLU A 6 -2.79 -12.02 6.15
CA GLU A 6 -1.44 -11.52 5.84
C GLU A 6 -0.37 -12.15 6.75
N ILE A 7 -0.65 -12.28 8.05
CA ILE A 7 0.26 -12.99 8.97
C ILE A 7 0.51 -14.42 8.47
N TYR A 8 -0.54 -15.14 8.08
CA TYR A 8 -0.44 -16.50 7.57
C TYR A 8 0.45 -16.58 6.32
N VAL A 9 0.25 -15.66 5.36
CA VAL A 9 1.07 -15.59 4.14
C VAL A 9 2.53 -15.27 4.47
N LEU A 10 2.80 -14.34 5.37
CA LEU A 10 4.17 -13.98 5.79
C LEU A 10 4.89 -15.16 6.44
N LEU A 11 4.22 -15.89 7.34
CA LEU A 11 4.79 -17.08 7.97
C LEU A 11 5.08 -18.18 6.94
N LEU A 12 4.19 -18.41 5.97
CA LEU A 12 4.44 -19.35 4.87
C LEU A 12 5.60 -18.93 3.97
N ALA A 13 5.81 -17.62 3.82
CA ALA A 13 6.95 -17.08 3.09
C ALA A 13 8.28 -17.18 3.86
N GLY A 14 8.25 -17.63 5.12
CA GLY A 14 9.44 -17.87 5.94
C GLY A 14 9.83 -16.75 6.89
N PHE A 15 9.03 -15.68 7.00
CA PHE A 15 9.25 -14.64 8.02
C PHE A 15 9.01 -15.20 9.42
N LYS A 16 9.85 -14.81 10.37
CA LYS A 16 9.69 -15.16 11.78
C LYS A 16 8.70 -14.23 12.47
N PRO A 17 8.02 -14.67 13.55
CA PRO A 17 7.09 -13.82 14.28
C PRO A 17 7.68 -12.47 14.74
N GLU A 18 8.95 -12.45 15.16
CA GLU A 18 9.65 -11.23 15.58
C GLU A 18 9.94 -10.24 14.44
N GLU A 19 9.86 -10.69 13.18
CA GLU A 19 9.99 -9.85 11.98
C GLU A 19 8.65 -9.29 11.51
N ILE A 20 7.54 -9.77 12.09
CA ILE A 20 6.18 -9.35 11.74
C ILE A 20 5.70 -8.32 12.76
N PHE A 21 5.22 -7.19 12.25
CA PHE A 21 4.51 -6.19 13.03
C PHE A 21 3.04 -6.16 12.59
N TYR A 22 2.11 -6.40 13.52
CA TYR A 22 0.68 -6.40 13.23
C TYR A 22 0.05 -5.06 13.62
N ILE A 23 -0.35 -4.26 12.62
CA ILE A 23 -0.98 -2.96 12.82
C ILE A 23 -2.43 -3.11 12.38
N SER A 24 -3.38 -2.89 13.29
CA SER A 24 -4.79 -3.07 12.96
C SER A 24 -5.59 -1.83 13.36
N ASN A 25 -6.32 -1.23 12.41
CA ASN A 25 -7.17 -0.08 12.73
C ASN A 25 -8.49 -0.47 13.41
N ASN A 26 -9.01 -1.65 13.07
CA ASN A 26 -10.21 -2.21 13.68
C ASN A 26 -10.05 -3.73 13.69
N VAL A 27 -10.07 -4.32 14.88
CA VAL A 27 -9.69 -5.71 15.08
C VAL A 27 -10.61 -6.36 16.08
N SER A 28 -10.97 -7.61 15.82
CA SER A 28 -11.70 -8.44 16.78
C SER A 28 -10.77 -9.02 17.84
N GLU A 29 -11.35 -9.53 18.92
CA GLU A 29 -10.57 -10.22 19.95
C GLU A 29 -9.85 -11.46 19.38
N GLU A 30 -10.54 -12.20 18.51
CA GLU A 30 -10.03 -13.41 17.86
C GLU A 30 -8.84 -13.10 16.94
N GLU A 31 -8.92 -12.04 16.13
CA GLU A 31 -7.82 -11.62 15.25
C GLU A 31 -6.62 -11.10 16.04
N MET A 32 -6.87 -10.33 17.11
CA MET A 32 -5.80 -9.85 17.98
C MET A 32 -5.09 -11.01 18.68
N LYS A 33 -5.87 -11.97 19.20
CA LYS A 33 -5.37 -13.20 19.80
C LYS A 33 -4.57 -14.05 18.82
N PHE A 34 -5.00 -14.13 17.55
CA PHE A 34 -4.26 -14.84 16.52
C PHE A 34 -2.81 -14.37 16.39
N ALA A 35 -2.57 -13.05 16.47
CA ALA A 35 -1.22 -12.48 16.46
C ALA A 35 -0.48 -12.73 17.78
N ILE A 36 -1.13 -12.46 18.92
CA ILE A 36 -0.53 -12.60 20.26
C ILE A 36 -0.07 -14.04 20.54
N ASP A 37 -0.91 -15.04 20.24
CA ASP A 37 -0.60 -16.46 20.45
C ASP A 37 0.62 -16.93 19.65
N ARG A 38 1.05 -16.16 18.64
CA ARG A 38 2.23 -16.43 17.81
C ARG A 38 3.45 -15.61 18.22
N GLY A 39 3.35 -14.80 19.26
CA GLY A 39 4.44 -13.92 19.71
C GLY A 39 4.65 -12.68 18.82
N ILE A 40 3.67 -12.32 18.00
CA ILE A 40 3.73 -11.16 17.10
C ILE A 40 3.34 -9.90 17.88
N ILE A 41 4.13 -8.84 17.76
CA ILE A 41 3.82 -7.55 18.39
C ILE A 41 2.63 -6.90 17.68
N VAL A 42 1.64 -6.48 18.47
CA VAL A 42 0.44 -5.79 18.00
C VAL A 42 0.55 -4.30 18.29
N SER A 43 0.27 -3.49 17.26
CA SER A 43 0.02 -2.06 17.37
C SER A 43 -1.48 -1.81 17.47
N VAL A 44 -1.92 -1.29 18.61
CA VAL A 44 -3.32 -0.87 18.81
C VAL A 44 -3.56 0.54 18.28
N ASP A 45 -4.74 0.77 17.69
CA ASP A 45 -5.12 2.02 17.03
C ASP A 45 -6.11 2.87 17.88
N SER A 46 -6.55 2.35 19.03
CA SER A 46 -7.46 3.04 19.96
C SER A 46 -7.29 2.61 21.42
N LEU A 47 -7.76 3.44 22.36
CA LEU A 47 -7.82 3.07 23.79
C LEU A 47 -8.71 1.83 24.03
N SER A 48 -9.76 1.64 23.22
CA SER A 48 -10.63 0.46 23.29
C SER A 48 -9.85 -0.82 22.98
N GLN A 49 -9.05 -0.81 21.92
CA GLN A 49 -8.19 -1.92 21.55
C GLN A 49 -7.08 -2.16 22.58
N LEU A 50 -6.52 -1.09 23.17
CA LEU A 50 -5.54 -1.23 24.25
C LEU A 50 -6.14 -1.95 25.46
N LYS A 51 -7.37 -1.59 25.87
CA LYS A 51 -8.10 -2.28 26.94
C LYS A 51 -8.43 -3.73 26.58
N MET A 52 -8.83 -4.01 25.34
CA MET A 52 -9.05 -5.37 24.85
C MET A 52 -7.77 -6.19 24.95
N LEU A 53 -6.65 -5.67 24.44
CA LEU A 53 -5.34 -6.32 24.53
C LEU A 53 -4.95 -6.58 25.99
N GLY A 54 -5.16 -5.60 26.87
CA GLY A 54 -4.91 -5.74 28.31
C GLY A 54 -5.69 -6.87 28.96
N ARG A 55 -6.95 -7.08 28.58
CA ARG A 55 -7.78 -8.18 29.09
C ARG A 55 -7.30 -9.55 28.61
N ILE A 56 -6.88 -9.67 27.35
CA ILE A 56 -6.52 -10.96 26.74
C ILE A 56 -5.04 -11.31 26.85
N ASN A 57 -4.17 -10.33 27.13
CA ASN A 57 -2.72 -10.49 27.22
C ASN A 57 -2.14 -9.64 28.38
N PRO A 58 -2.62 -9.83 29.63
CA PRO A 58 -2.10 -9.10 30.78
C PRO A 58 -0.61 -9.38 30.98
N GLY A 59 0.19 -8.37 31.30
CA GLY A 59 1.65 -8.51 31.36
C GLY A 59 2.36 -8.49 29.99
N GLY A 60 1.60 -8.44 28.89
CA GLY A 60 2.11 -8.56 27.53
C GLY A 60 2.79 -7.30 26.99
N LYS A 61 3.39 -7.44 25.81
CA LYS A 61 3.98 -6.33 25.04
C LYS A 61 2.97 -5.75 24.06
N VAL A 62 2.97 -4.44 23.90
CA VAL A 62 2.10 -3.72 22.97
C VAL A 62 2.82 -2.54 22.33
N ALA A 63 2.47 -2.21 21.10
CA ALA A 63 2.78 -0.94 20.48
C ALA A 63 1.51 -0.09 20.34
N VAL A 64 1.65 1.23 20.25
CA VAL A 64 0.52 2.13 20.12
C VAL A 64 0.70 3.01 18.89
N ARG A 65 -0.30 2.99 18.00
CA ARG A 65 -0.33 3.88 16.85
C ARG A 65 -0.87 5.24 17.28
N PHE A 66 -0.06 6.28 17.10
CA PHE A 66 -0.47 7.65 17.35
C PHE A 66 -0.79 8.40 16.05
N ASN A 67 -1.71 9.33 16.15
CA ASN A 67 -1.97 10.34 15.13
C ASN A 67 -1.42 11.68 15.63
N PRO A 68 -0.33 12.19 15.04
CA PRO A 68 0.29 13.45 15.47
C PRO A 68 -0.52 14.70 15.09
N GLY A 69 -1.67 14.55 14.42
CA GLY A 69 -2.48 15.68 13.96
C GLY A 69 -1.96 16.38 12.69
N VAL A 70 -0.77 16.02 12.22
CA VAL A 70 -0.18 16.46 10.95
C VAL A 70 -0.48 15.42 9.88
N GLY A 71 -1.40 15.73 8.96
CA GLY A 71 -1.75 14.87 7.82
C GLY A 71 -1.14 15.39 6.52
N ALA A 72 -0.66 14.48 5.68
CA ALA A 72 -0.18 14.82 4.34
C ALA A 72 -0.64 13.77 3.31
N GLY A 73 -1.11 14.23 2.14
CA GLY A 73 -1.56 13.35 1.06
C GLY A 73 -2.24 14.12 -0.08
N HIS A 74 -2.15 13.59 -1.30
CA HIS A 74 -2.64 14.24 -2.53
C HIS A 74 -4.15 14.08 -2.77
N HIS A 75 -4.87 13.30 -1.96
CA HIS A 75 -6.32 13.05 -2.11
C HIS A 75 -6.98 12.79 -0.74
N GLU A 76 -8.18 13.34 -0.50
CA GLU A 76 -8.89 13.22 0.79
C GLU A 76 -9.08 11.76 1.28
N LYS A 77 -9.20 10.79 0.36
CA LYS A 77 -9.38 9.36 0.69
C LYS A 77 -8.07 8.65 1.09
N VAL A 78 -6.92 9.29 0.94
CA VAL A 78 -5.58 8.70 1.13
C VAL A 78 -4.83 9.38 2.30
N VAL A 79 -5.38 10.45 2.86
CA VAL A 79 -4.85 11.11 4.06
C VAL A 79 -5.22 10.28 5.29
N THR A 80 -4.22 9.72 5.98
CA THR A 80 -4.43 8.83 7.13
C THR A 80 -4.16 9.49 8.49
N ALA A 81 -3.64 10.73 8.52
CA ALA A 81 -3.42 11.53 9.73
C ALA A 81 -4.13 12.91 9.67
N GLY A 82 -4.33 13.56 10.83
CA GLY A 82 -5.08 14.83 10.95
C GLY A 82 -6.41 14.73 11.70
N LYS A 83 -7.08 15.88 11.94
CA LYS A 83 -8.29 15.98 12.81
C LYS A 83 -9.52 15.20 12.34
N LYS A 84 -9.55 14.73 11.09
CA LYS A 84 -10.69 14.02 10.48
C LYS A 84 -10.42 12.54 10.19
N THR A 85 -9.25 12.00 10.56
CA THR A 85 -8.95 10.59 10.32
C THR A 85 -9.53 9.68 11.41
N LYS A 86 -9.86 8.45 11.04
CA LYS A 86 -10.29 7.39 11.97
C LYS A 86 -9.13 6.63 12.62
N PHE A 87 -7.89 6.91 12.22
CA PHE A 87 -6.71 6.14 12.58
C PHE A 87 -5.91 6.76 13.72
N GLY A 88 -5.39 5.91 14.59
CA GLY A 88 -4.46 6.24 15.66
C GLY A 88 -5.09 6.93 16.88
N VAL A 89 -4.42 6.77 18.02
CA VAL A 89 -4.74 7.48 19.26
C VAL A 89 -4.26 8.93 19.12
N ASN A 90 -5.11 9.89 19.50
CA ASN A 90 -4.68 11.30 19.58
C ASN A 90 -3.58 11.44 20.65
N MET A 91 -2.55 12.23 20.38
CA MET A 91 -1.44 12.49 21.31
C MET A 91 -1.90 13.03 22.67
N ASP A 92 -3.06 13.70 22.73
CA ASP A 92 -3.65 14.17 23.99
C ASP A 92 -3.97 13.02 24.96
N PHE A 93 -4.10 11.78 24.47
CA PHE A 93 -4.44 10.60 25.28
C PHE A 93 -3.23 9.77 25.73
N VAL A 94 -2.00 10.32 25.65
CA VAL A 94 -0.79 9.59 26.07
C VAL A 94 -0.89 9.17 27.55
N ASP A 95 -1.44 10.01 28.42
CA ASP A 95 -1.58 9.69 29.84
C ASP A 95 -2.61 8.57 30.07
N GLU A 96 -3.73 8.57 29.35
CA GLU A 96 -4.70 7.47 29.38
C GLU A 96 -4.10 6.16 28.87
N VAL A 97 -3.28 6.21 27.82
CA VAL A 97 -2.53 5.04 27.32
C VAL A 97 -1.65 4.46 28.43
N LYS A 98 -0.88 5.31 29.14
CA LYS A 98 -0.03 4.89 30.26
C LYS A 98 -0.85 4.32 31.42
N ASN A 99 -1.99 4.93 31.74
CA ASN A 99 -2.88 4.47 32.80
C ASN A 99 -3.45 3.08 32.52
N ILE A 100 -3.93 2.84 31.28
CA ILE A 100 -4.42 1.52 30.86
C ILE A 100 -3.27 0.50 30.85
N ALA A 101 -2.09 0.87 30.34
CA ALA A 101 -0.94 -0.02 30.35
C ALA A 101 -0.58 -0.44 31.79
N LYS A 102 -0.59 0.49 32.74
CA LYS A 102 -0.38 0.19 34.16
C LYS A 102 -1.48 -0.70 34.76
N GLU A 103 -2.75 -0.45 34.43
CA GLU A 103 -3.90 -1.25 34.90
C GLU A 103 -3.75 -2.74 34.55
N TYR A 104 -3.32 -3.05 33.32
CA TYR A 104 -3.17 -4.42 32.81
C TYR A 104 -1.72 -4.94 32.84
N ASN A 105 -0.81 -4.22 33.49
CA ASN A 105 0.63 -4.52 33.54
C ASN A 105 1.27 -4.70 32.14
N LEU A 106 0.79 -3.97 31.13
CA LEU A 106 1.33 -4.02 29.77
C LEU A 106 2.66 -3.27 29.67
N LYS A 107 3.59 -3.82 28.88
CA LYS A 107 4.80 -3.12 28.46
C LYS A 107 4.57 -2.46 27.10
N ILE A 108 4.57 -1.12 27.05
CA ILE A 108 4.58 -0.35 25.80
C ILE A 108 6.00 -0.43 25.23
N VAL A 109 6.21 -1.24 24.20
CA VAL A 109 7.52 -1.50 23.59
C VAL A 109 7.78 -0.67 22.34
N GLY A 110 6.76 -0.03 21.79
CA GLY A 110 6.95 0.81 20.61
C GLY A 110 5.78 1.72 20.34
N ILE A 111 6.03 2.73 19.52
CA ILE A 111 5.00 3.57 18.95
C ILE A 111 5.16 3.64 17.45
N ASN A 112 4.06 3.85 16.75
CA ASN A 112 4.06 3.96 15.30
C ASN A 112 3.10 5.05 14.82
N GLN A 113 3.28 5.47 13.57
CA GLN A 113 2.33 6.30 12.87
C GLN A 113 2.21 5.87 11.41
N HIS A 114 1.23 6.44 10.72
CA HIS A 114 1.23 6.45 9.26
C HIS A 114 0.49 7.70 8.78
N ILE A 115 1.21 8.62 8.17
CA ILE A 115 0.74 9.98 7.88
C ILE A 115 0.05 10.13 6.51
N GLY A 116 0.21 9.15 5.61
CA GLY A 116 -0.43 9.10 4.30
C GLY A 116 0.35 8.26 3.29
N SER A 117 0.01 8.41 2.01
CA SER A 117 0.65 7.69 0.90
C SER A 117 0.99 8.64 -0.25
N LEU A 118 1.97 8.23 -1.06
CA LEU A 118 2.47 8.90 -2.26
C LEU A 118 3.21 10.21 -1.94
N PHE A 119 4.09 10.19 -0.93
CA PHE A 119 5.00 11.30 -0.67
C PHE A 119 6.07 11.36 -1.76
N MET A 120 6.00 12.42 -2.57
CA MET A 120 7.01 12.70 -3.60
C MET A 120 8.11 13.65 -3.10
N GLU A 121 7.94 14.22 -1.90
CA GLU A 121 8.88 15.14 -1.26
C GLU A 121 9.23 14.68 0.16
N SER A 122 10.46 14.96 0.59
CA SER A 122 10.99 14.54 1.90
C SER A 122 10.34 15.27 3.07
N LYS A 123 9.99 16.55 2.89
CA LYS A 123 9.58 17.45 3.97
C LYS A 123 8.37 16.95 4.78
N PRO A 124 7.23 16.54 4.20
CA PRO A 124 6.08 16.06 4.98
C PRO A 124 6.39 14.81 5.81
N PHE A 125 7.24 13.93 5.30
CA PHE A 125 7.67 12.74 6.04
C PHE A 125 8.54 13.10 7.25
N LEU A 126 9.49 14.03 7.06
CA LEU A 126 10.35 14.52 8.14
C LEU A 126 9.55 15.27 9.22
N GLU A 127 8.54 16.04 8.85
CA GLU A 127 7.64 16.71 9.80
C GLU A 127 6.87 15.68 10.63
N GLY A 128 6.29 14.66 9.98
CA GLY A 128 5.64 13.55 10.68
C GLY A 128 6.60 12.81 11.61
N ALA A 129 7.82 12.53 11.16
CA ALA A 129 8.84 11.87 11.99
C ALA A 129 9.17 12.70 13.24
N ARG A 130 9.36 14.02 13.11
CA ARG A 130 9.57 14.92 14.25
C ARG A 130 8.41 14.89 15.24
N SER A 131 7.17 14.91 14.76
CA SER A 131 6.00 14.84 15.63
C SER A 131 5.91 13.51 16.38
N LEU A 132 6.18 12.37 15.73
CA LEU A 132 6.19 11.08 16.42
C LEU A 132 7.31 11.00 17.46
N LEU A 133 8.50 11.50 17.15
CA LEU A 133 9.62 11.54 18.08
C LEU A 133 9.32 12.40 19.32
N SER A 134 8.59 13.50 19.18
CA SER A 134 8.11 14.29 20.33
C SER A 134 7.14 13.51 21.21
N ILE A 135 6.30 12.63 20.63
CA ILE A 135 5.45 11.72 21.41
C ILE A 135 6.31 10.65 22.09
N ALA A 136 7.33 10.11 21.41
CA ALA A 136 8.24 9.10 21.94
C ALA A 136 8.98 9.57 23.19
N GLU A 137 9.31 10.87 23.30
CA GLU A 137 9.93 11.47 24.49
C GLU A 137 9.08 11.31 25.77
N GLN A 138 7.77 11.04 25.62
CA GLN A 138 6.89 10.81 26.76
C GLN A 138 6.93 9.37 27.29
N PHE A 139 7.72 8.48 26.70
CA PHE A 139 7.86 7.08 27.09
C PHE A 139 9.32 6.74 27.40
N GLU A 140 9.59 6.11 28.55
CA GLU A 140 10.97 5.91 29.04
C GLU A 140 11.67 4.67 28.48
N ASP A 141 10.93 3.63 28.08
CA ASP A 141 11.49 2.31 27.76
C ASP A 141 10.98 1.74 26.42
N LEU A 142 10.99 2.56 25.36
CA LEU A 142 10.66 2.08 24.01
C LEU A 142 11.79 1.21 23.45
N ASP A 143 11.42 0.11 22.78
CA ASP A 143 12.34 -0.75 22.03
C ASP A 143 12.40 -0.30 20.56
N PHE A 144 11.32 0.26 20.01
CA PHE A 144 11.28 0.77 18.64
C PHE A 144 10.36 1.98 18.43
N VAL A 145 10.65 2.76 17.38
CA VAL A 145 9.76 3.79 16.81
C VAL A 145 9.59 3.51 15.33
N ASP A 146 8.35 3.45 14.86
CA ASP A 146 8.03 3.15 13.47
C ASP A 146 7.38 4.36 12.78
N PHE A 147 8.07 4.91 11.78
CA PHE A 147 7.60 6.09 11.06
C PHE A 147 6.52 5.78 10.01
N GLY A 148 6.23 4.50 9.79
CA GLY A 148 5.28 4.01 8.81
C GLY A 148 5.82 4.09 7.38
N GLY A 149 4.92 3.91 6.42
CA GLY A 149 5.23 3.98 4.99
C GLY A 149 4.86 5.28 4.31
N GLY A 150 4.55 5.17 3.02
CA GLY A 150 3.96 6.25 2.22
C GLY A 150 4.88 6.82 1.14
N PHE A 151 6.11 6.35 1.03
CA PHE A 151 7.05 6.77 -0.02
C PHE A 151 6.43 6.60 -1.41
N GLY A 152 6.49 7.68 -2.20
CA GLY A 152 5.89 7.76 -3.51
C GLY A 152 6.82 7.35 -4.64
N ILE A 153 6.21 6.97 -5.76
CA ILE A 153 6.90 6.69 -7.03
C ILE A 153 6.26 7.57 -8.11
N PRO A 154 7.02 7.95 -9.14
CA PRO A 154 6.45 8.71 -10.25
C PRO A 154 5.53 7.79 -11.06
N TYR A 155 4.25 8.11 -11.14
CA TYR A 155 3.28 7.42 -12.01
C TYR A 155 3.17 8.08 -13.39
N ARG A 156 3.64 9.32 -13.54
CA ARG A 156 3.63 10.13 -14.76
C ARG A 156 5.07 10.29 -15.30
N LYS A 157 5.79 9.18 -15.47
CA LYS A 157 7.20 9.19 -15.90
C LYS A 157 7.33 9.73 -17.32
N GLN A 158 6.38 9.36 -18.19
CA GLN A 158 6.31 9.85 -19.57
C GLN A 158 6.07 11.37 -19.66
N GLU A 159 5.54 11.98 -18.59
CA GLU A 159 5.36 13.44 -18.46
C GLU A 159 6.52 14.12 -17.71
N GLY A 160 7.57 13.37 -17.33
CA GLY A 160 8.73 13.89 -16.63
C GLY A 160 8.52 14.12 -15.13
N GLN A 161 7.56 13.45 -14.49
CA GLN A 161 7.37 13.55 -13.04
C GLN A 161 8.63 13.13 -12.29
N GLU A 162 9.10 14.02 -11.41
CA GLU A 162 10.27 13.77 -10.58
C GLU A 162 10.03 12.67 -9.54
N ARG A 163 11.11 12.00 -9.16
CA ARG A 163 11.12 10.95 -8.14
C ARG A 163 11.44 11.53 -6.77
N LEU A 164 10.90 10.91 -5.72
CA LEU A 164 11.34 11.14 -4.35
C LEU A 164 12.85 10.91 -4.20
N ASP A 165 13.60 11.94 -3.82
CA ASP A 165 15.02 11.82 -3.49
C ASP A 165 15.20 11.08 -2.16
N LEU A 166 15.38 9.75 -2.25
CA LEU A 166 15.63 8.91 -1.09
C LEU A 166 16.97 9.20 -0.41
N CYS A 167 17.98 9.66 -1.16
CA CYS A 167 19.29 9.95 -0.60
C CYS A 167 19.22 11.20 0.29
N GLU A 168 18.50 12.23 -0.16
CA GLU A 168 18.21 13.40 0.67
C GLU A 168 17.34 13.04 1.88
N LEU A 169 16.23 12.32 1.67
CA LEU A 169 15.36 11.88 2.76
C LEU A 169 16.13 11.07 3.82
N GLY A 170 16.98 10.15 3.38
CA GLY A 170 17.81 9.32 4.25
C GLY A 170 18.79 10.15 5.09
N ARG A 171 19.49 11.12 4.48
CA ARG A 171 20.40 12.03 5.21
C ARG A 171 19.68 12.86 6.27
N GLU A 172 18.53 13.41 5.93
CA GLU A 172 17.75 14.24 6.86
C GLU A 172 17.12 13.41 8.00
N LEU A 173 16.67 12.18 7.70
CA LEU A 173 16.20 11.24 8.72
C LEU A 173 17.34 10.82 9.66
N ASP A 174 18.51 10.49 9.11
CA ASP A 174 19.69 10.10 9.90
C ASP A 174 20.09 11.19 10.89
N LYS A 175 20.15 12.44 10.43
CA LYS A 175 20.39 13.61 11.29
C LYS A 175 19.33 13.74 12.38
N LEU A 176 18.05 13.68 12.02
CA LEU A 176 16.93 13.79 12.97
C LEU A 176 16.97 12.70 14.04
N ILE A 177 17.19 11.45 13.62
CA ILE A 177 17.22 10.27 14.50
C ILE A 177 18.42 10.34 15.44
N THR A 178 19.60 10.71 14.92
CA THR A 178 20.83 10.82 15.72
C THR A 178 20.67 11.89 16.80
N GLU A 179 20.26 13.10 16.41
CA GLU A 179 20.04 14.20 17.35
C GLU A 179 19.02 13.84 18.44
N TRP A 180 17.95 13.12 18.08
CA TRP A 180 16.94 12.68 19.03
C TRP A 180 17.45 11.57 19.97
N THR A 181 18.14 10.58 19.43
CA THR A 181 18.67 9.44 20.20
C THR A 181 19.68 9.90 21.26
N ASP A 182 20.52 10.90 20.94
CA ASP A 182 21.47 11.50 21.89
C ASP A 182 20.77 12.11 23.10
N ARG A 183 19.58 12.69 22.92
CA ARG A 183 18.76 13.25 24.01
C ARG A 183 17.98 12.19 24.77
N TYR A 184 17.49 11.17 24.06
CA TYR A 184 16.70 10.08 24.66
C TYR A 184 17.53 9.17 25.55
N GLY A 185 18.84 9.01 25.26
CA GLY A 185 19.78 8.30 26.13
C GLY A 185 19.69 6.77 26.07
N LYS A 186 18.89 6.21 25.15
CA LYS A 186 18.76 4.77 24.91
C LYS A 186 18.81 4.48 23.40
N LYS A 187 19.45 3.37 23.03
CA LYS A 187 19.41 2.86 21.65
C LYS A 187 18.02 2.31 21.33
N ILE A 188 17.42 2.80 20.25
CA ILE A 188 16.10 2.40 19.75
C ILE A 188 16.23 1.87 18.32
N LEU A 189 15.39 0.89 17.97
CA LEU A 189 15.22 0.48 16.58
C LEU A 189 14.24 1.41 15.85
N PHE A 190 14.67 2.03 14.76
CA PHE A 190 13.80 2.82 13.89
C PHE A 190 13.32 1.98 12.70
N LYS A 191 12.02 2.09 12.38
CA LYS A 191 11.37 1.32 11.31
C LYS A 191 10.67 2.23 10.31
N ILE A 192 10.53 1.73 9.10
CA ILE A 192 9.73 2.29 8.00
C ILE A 192 8.99 1.17 7.29
N GLU A 193 7.85 1.48 6.66
CA GLU A 193 6.96 0.48 6.05
C GLU A 193 6.67 0.75 4.56
N PRO A 194 7.68 0.85 3.68
CA PRO A 194 7.45 1.13 2.26
C PRO A 194 6.80 -0.07 1.55
N GLY A 195 5.49 0.01 1.28
CA GLY A 195 4.80 -0.95 0.41
C GLY A 195 4.88 -0.56 -1.07
N ARG A 196 4.29 0.59 -1.42
CA ARG A 196 4.20 1.09 -2.80
C ARG A 196 5.58 1.26 -3.44
N TYR A 197 6.50 1.88 -2.73
CA TYR A 197 7.82 2.22 -3.26
C TYR A 197 8.61 0.99 -3.71
N ILE A 198 8.46 -0.13 -2.99
CA ILE A 198 9.16 -1.38 -3.31
C ILE A 198 8.50 -2.11 -4.48
N SER A 199 7.17 -2.21 -4.46
CA SER A 199 6.44 -3.13 -5.35
C SER A 199 5.86 -2.49 -6.61
N ALA A 200 5.53 -1.19 -6.62
CA ALA A 200 4.77 -0.58 -7.70
C ALA A 200 5.43 -0.73 -9.06
N GLU A 201 6.69 -0.31 -9.17
CA GLU A 201 7.45 -0.27 -10.42
C GLU A 201 7.93 -1.66 -10.87
N SER A 202 7.80 -2.66 -10.01
CA SER A 202 8.18 -4.05 -10.32
C SER A 202 7.09 -4.81 -11.08
N GLY A 203 5.93 -4.20 -11.32
CA GLY A 203 4.79 -4.86 -11.95
C GLY A 203 4.21 -4.05 -13.13
N VAL A 204 3.98 -4.74 -14.24
CA VAL A 204 3.28 -4.23 -15.42
C VAL A 204 2.11 -5.16 -15.71
N ILE A 205 0.93 -4.60 -15.95
CA ILE A 205 -0.23 -5.39 -16.39
C ILE A 205 -0.25 -5.35 -17.92
N LEU A 206 -0.24 -6.54 -18.53
CA LEU A 206 -0.37 -6.70 -19.97
C LEU A 206 -1.79 -7.14 -20.31
N GLY A 207 -2.38 -6.52 -21.32
CA GLY A 207 -3.69 -6.89 -21.84
C GLY A 207 -3.81 -6.68 -23.33
N LYS A 208 -4.75 -7.38 -23.94
CA LYS A 208 -4.98 -7.36 -25.39
C LYS A 208 -6.08 -6.39 -25.76
N VAL A 209 -5.88 -5.65 -26.84
CA VAL A 209 -6.91 -4.83 -27.46
C VAL A 209 -7.86 -5.73 -28.24
N HIS A 210 -9.16 -5.61 -27.96
CA HIS A 210 -10.21 -6.40 -28.59
C HIS A 210 -11.10 -5.60 -29.52
N ALA A 211 -11.23 -4.29 -29.30
CA ALA A 211 -12.06 -3.44 -30.12
C ALA A 211 -11.54 -2.01 -30.13
N LYS A 212 -11.67 -1.34 -31.27
CA LYS A 212 -11.53 0.11 -31.37
C LYS A 212 -12.78 0.70 -32.00
N LYS A 213 -13.41 1.66 -31.33
CA LYS A 213 -14.64 2.30 -31.82
C LYS A 213 -14.60 3.80 -31.65
N ASN A 214 -15.16 4.52 -32.61
CA ASN A 214 -15.50 5.93 -32.43
C ASN A 214 -16.97 6.02 -32.01
N ASN A 215 -17.23 6.69 -30.90
CA ASN A 215 -18.59 6.95 -30.43
C ASN A 215 -18.71 8.42 -30.04
N TYR A 216 -19.54 9.17 -30.76
CA TYR A 216 -19.76 10.60 -30.56
C TYR A 216 -18.46 11.44 -30.48
N GLY A 217 -17.45 11.09 -31.27
CA GLY A 217 -16.18 11.82 -31.32
C GLY A 217 -15.12 11.35 -30.32
N THR A 218 -15.45 10.43 -29.41
CA THR A 218 -14.47 9.77 -28.54
C THR A 218 -14.05 8.44 -29.14
N ILE A 219 -12.74 8.21 -29.25
CA ILE A 219 -12.17 6.92 -29.64
C ILE A 219 -11.98 6.08 -28.38
N TYR A 220 -12.69 4.95 -28.32
CA TYR A 220 -12.58 3.96 -27.25
C TYR A 220 -11.77 2.77 -27.72
N VAL A 221 -10.79 2.36 -26.91
CA VAL A 221 -9.98 1.16 -27.12
C VAL A 221 -10.33 0.18 -26.00
N GLY A 222 -11.07 -0.87 -26.35
CA GLY A 222 -11.51 -1.90 -25.41
C GLY A 222 -10.45 -2.98 -25.23
N THR A 223 -10.12 -3.29 -23.98
CA THR A 223 -9.09 -4.26 -23.58
C THR A 223 -9.67 -5.37 -22.70
N ASP A 224 -8.89 -6.40 -22.44
CA ASP A 224 -9.21 -7.42 -21.43
C ASP A 224 -8.79 -7.03 -19.98
N ILE A 225 -8.39 -5.77 -19.77
CA ILE A 225 -8.03 -5.21 -18.46
C ILE A 225 -9.22 -4.43 -17.89
N GLY A 226 -10.14 -5.14 -17.25
CA GLY A 226 -11.21 -4.51 -16.46
C GLY A 226 -10.72 -3.99 -15.11
N PHE A 227 -11.55 -3.22 -14.42
CA PHE A 227 -11.27 -2.79 -13.06
C PHE A 227 -11.14 -3.98 -12.08
N ASN A 228 -11.67 -5.16 -12.46
CA ASN A 228 -11.49 -6.38 -11.69
C ASN A 228 -10.02 -6.84 -11.69
N VAL A 229 -9.24 -6.42 -12.68
CA VAL A 229 -7.78 -6.61 -12.79
C VAL A 229 -7.02 -5.46 -12.13
N LEU A 230 -7.40 -4.20 -12.44
CA LEU A 230 -6.81 -3.00 -11.85
C LEU A 230 -7.89 -1.98 -11.48
N ILE A 231 -8.30 -1.97 -10.22
CA ILE A 231 -9.38 -1.11 -9.72
C ILE A 231 -8.94 0.34 -9.48
N ARG A 232 -7.64 0.61 -9.42
CA ARG A 232 -7.11 1.90 -8.94
C ARG A 232 -7.61 3.12 -9.73
N PRO A 233 -7.64 3.11 -11.08
CA PRO A 233 -8.18 4.24 -11.84
C PRO A 233 -9.64 4.52 -11.49
N ALA A 234 -10.47 3.50 -11.39
CA ALA A 234 -11.88 3.65 -11.07
C ALA A 234 -12.14 4.05 -9.59
N MET A 235 -11.29 3.60 -8.66
CA MET A 235 -11.48 3.86 -7.22
C MET A 235 -10.85 5.16 -6.74
N TYR A 236 -9.73 5.56 -7.35
CA TYR A 236 -8.86 6.63 -6.86
C TYR A 236 -8.53 7.69 -7.92
N ASP A 237 -9.11 7.60 -9.12
CA ASP A 237 -8.75 8.44 -10.27
C ASP A 237 -7.22 8.39 -10.56
N SER A 238 -6.60 7.24 -10.25
CA SER A 238 -5.15 7.12 -10.29
C SER A 238 -4.65 7.07 -11.73
N HIS A 239 -3.57 7.81 -11.99
CA HIS A 239 -2.84 7.71 -13.25
C HIS A 239 -1.92 6.49 -13.26
N HIS A 240 -1.84 5.83 -14.41
CA HIS A 240 -0.77 4.93 -14.80
C HIS A 240 -0.31 5.35 -16.20
N ASP A 241 0.99 5.28 -16.47
CA ASP A 241 1.50 5.40 -17.83
C ASP A 241 1.08 4.16 -18.64
N ILE A 242 0.84 4.39 -19.93
CA ILE A 242 0.39 3.38 -20.86
C ILE A 242 1.45 3.20 -21.94
N GLU A 243 1.82 1.95 -22.20
CA GLU A 243 2.68 1.56 -23.31
C GLU A 243 1.91 0.68 -24.30
N VAL A 244 2.23 0.80 -25.59
CA VAL A 244 1.60 0.03 -26.67
C VAL A 244 2.66 -0.86 -27.31
N TYR A 245 2.49 -2.17 -27.20
CA TYR A 245 3.33 -3.17 -27.85
C TYR A 245 2.61 -3.73 -29.07
N ASN A 246 3.00 -3.25 -30.23
CA ASN A 246 2.51 -3.72 -31.52
C ASN A 246 3.38 -4.87 -32.05
N LYS A 247 2.89 -5.61 -33.04
CA LYS A 247 3.64 -6.71 -33.68
C LYS A 247 4.74 -6.23 -34.64
N GLY A 248 4.92 -4.93 -34.82
CA GLY A 248 5.88 -4.33 -35.76
C GLY A 248 7.20 -3.94 -35.09
N THR A 249 8.21 -3.61 -35.90
CA THR A 249 9.43 -2.92 -35.41
C THR A 249 9.05 -1.57 -34.83
N TYR A 250 9.64 -1.22 -33.67
CA TYR A 250 9.50 0.08 -33.02
C TYR A 250 9.62 1.21 -34.04
N ASN A 251 8.53 1.95 -34.24
CA ASN A 251 8.46 2.99 -35.26
C ASN A 251 8.65 4.37 -34.62
N ASN A 252 9.81 5.00 -34.86
CA ASN A 252 10.11 6.35 -34.38
C ASN A 252 9.18 7.44 -34.97
N ASN A 253 8.39 7.12 -36.01
CA ASN A 253 7.37 7.99 -36.60
C ASN A 253 5.94 7.53 -36.28
N ALA A 254 5.72 6.93 -35.11
CA ALA A 254 4.38 6.51 -34.70
C ALA A 254 3.42 7.72 -34.76
N GLN A 255 2.30 7.57 -35.47
CA GLN A 255 1.21 8.53 -35.42
C GLN A 255 0.53 8.43 -34.05
N PHE A 256 0.15 9.57 -33.48
CA PHE A 256 -0.53 9.63 -32.19
C PHE A 256 -1.99 10.02 -32.37
N GLU A 257 -2.85 9.52 -31.49
CA GLU A 257 -4.25 9.92 -31.42
C GLU A 257 -4.72 9.93 -29.95
N THR A 258 -5.69 10.78 -29.64
CA THR A 258 -6.29 10.80 -28.30
C THR A 258 -7.35 9.71 -28.19
N VAL A 259 -7.18 8.81 -27.22
CA VAL A 259 -8.07 7.67 -26.98
C VAL A 259 -8.44 7.54 -25.50
N THR A 260 -9.57 6.91 -25.24
CA THR A 260 -9.94 6.41 -23.91
C THR A 260 -9.79 4.89 -23.88
N ILE A 261 -8.90 4.39 -23.02
CA ILE A 261 -8.69 2.95 -22.79
C ILE A 261 -9.71 2.46 -21.77
N VAL A 262 -10.48 1.44 -22.15
CA VAL A 262 -11.53 0.84 -21.31
C VAL A 262 -11.31 -0.66 -21.14
N GLY A 263 -11.89 -1.20 -20.08
CA GLY A 263 -11.87 -2.63 -19.82
C GLY A 263 -13.04 -3.39 -20.46
N ASN A 264 -13.31 -4.57 -19.92
CA ASN A 264 -14.33 -5.51 -20.38
C ASN A 264 -15.47 -5.73 -19.37
N ILE A 265 -15.68 -4.81 -18.44
CA ILE A 265 -16.75 -4.86 -17.43
C ILE A 265 -17.97 -4.06 -17.91
N CYS A 266 -19.18 -4.51 -17.52
CA CYS A 266 -20.44 -3.88 -17.90
C CYS A 266 -20.79 -2.60 -17.11
N GLU A 267 -19.79 -1.82 -16.70
CA GLU A 267 -19.95 -0.62 -15.88
C GLU A 267 -19.33 0.58 -16.59
N SER A 268 -20.03 1.72 -16.61
CA SER A 268 -19.51 2.93 -17.29
C SER A 268 -18.23 3.47 -16.69
N GLY A 269 -17.95 3.12 -15.43
CA GLY A 269 -16.72 3.47 -14.72
C GLY A 269 -15.53 2.58 -15.04
N ASP A 270 -15.66 1.57 -15.91
CA ASP A 270 -14.57 0.68 -16.32
C ASP A 270 -13.62 1.35 -17.32
N ILE A 271 -13.02 2.45 -16.87
CA ILE A 271 -12.09 3.29 -17.63
C ILE A 271 -10.72 3.16 -16.98
N LEU A 272 -9.78 2.62 -17.75
CA LEU A 272 -8.40 2.41 -17.33
C LEU A 272 -7.58 3.70 -17.49
N ALA A 273 -7.77 4.39 -18.61
CA ALA A 273 -7.08 5.64 -18.91
C ALA A 273 -7.94 6.51 -19.82
N LYS A 274 -8.38 7.67 -19.32
CA LYS A 274 -9.23 8.61 -20.05
C LYS A 274 -8.40 9.61 -20.86
N ASP A 275 -8.82 9.86 -22.10
CA ASP A 275 -8.32 10.91 -23.00
C ASP A 275 -6.78 10.99 -23.09
N ARG A 276 -6.14 9.84 -23.33
CA ARG A 276 -4.68 9.71 -23.46
C ARG A 276 -4.24 9.88 -24.90
N ASN A 277 -3.23 10.73 -25.11
CA ASN A 277 -2.54 10.84 -26.39
C ASN A 277 -1.52 9.70 -26.53
N LEU A 278 -1.84 8.68 -27.31
CA LEU A 278 -1.05 7.45 -27.43
C LEU A 278 -0.69 7.16 -28.89
N PRO A 279 0.36 6.38 -29.16
CA PRO A 279 0.61 5.82 -30.48
C PRO A 279 -0.63 5.10 -31.01
N TYR A 280 -0.85 5.12 -32.33
CA TYR A 280 -2.00 4.49 -32.96
C TYR A 280 -2.15 3.03 -32.53
N ILE A 281 -3.34 2.69 -32.02
CA ILE A 281 -3.64 1.36 -31.46
C ILE A 281 -4.56 0.60 -32.41
N ASN A 282 -4.27 -0.68 -32.64
CA ASN A 282 -5.11 -1.59 -33.42
C ASN A 282 -5.61 -2.77 -32.60
N GLU A 283 -6.65 -3.44 -33.10
CA GLU A 283 -7.12 -4.70 -32.54
C GLU A 283 -6.02 -5.76 -32.58
N GLY A 284 -5.83 -6.47 -31.47
CA GLY A 284 -4.78 -7.47 -31.29
C GLY A 284 -3.44 -6.95 -30.78
N ASP A 285 -3.24 -5.62 -30.71
CA ASP A 285 -2.08 -5.04 -30.01
C ASP A 285 -2.14 -5.33 -28.50
N ILE A 286 -1.00 -5.23 -27.83
CA ILE A 286 -0.90 -5.39 -26.38
C ILE A 286 -0.71 -4.02 -25.74
N ILE A 287 -1.46 -3.77 -24.68
CA ILE A 287 -1.31 -2.61 -23.80
C ILE A 287 -0.55 -3.02 -22.55
N GLY A 288 0.46 -2.24 -22.19
CA GLY A 288 1.13 -2.25 -20.89
C GLY A 288 0.60 -1.14 -20.00
N VAL A 289 0.08 -1.50 -18.83
CA VAL A 289 -0.24 -0.56 -17.75
C VAL A 289 0.90 -0.60 -16.76
N MET A 290 1.67 0.48 -16.73
CA MET A 290 2.93 0.54 -15.98
C MET A 290 2.69 0.73 -14.48
N ASP A 291 3.68 0.42 -13.65
CA ASP A 291 3.68 0.71 -12.20
C ASP A 291 2.51 0.10 -11.40
N ALA A 292 2.03 -1.06 -11.84
CA ALA A 292 0.85 -1.74 -11.31
C ALA A 292 1.17 -2.85 -10.28
N GLY A 293 2.43 -2.99 -9.84
CA GLY A 293 2.82 -4.02 -8.88
C GLY A 293 2.33 -3.79 -7.44
N ALA A 294 1.94 -2.56 -7.10
CA ALA A 294 1.38 -2.20 -5.78
C ALA A 294 -0.10 -1.86 -5.90
N TYR A 295 -0.93 -2.48 -5.05
CA TYR A 295 -2.38 -2.29 -5.06
C TYR A 295 -3.04 -2.60 -6.43
N GLY A 296 -2.37 -3.44 -7.23
CA GLY A 296 -2.91 -4.06 -8.43
C GLY A 296 -3.58 -5.36 -8.06
N TYR A 297 -2.84 -6.48 -8.16
CA TYR A 297 -3.39 -7.80 -7.90
C TYR A 297 -4.01 -7.95 -6.50
N SER A 298 -3.43 -7.33 -5.46
CA SER A 298 -3.99 -7.39 -4.10
C SER A 298 -5.40 -6.81 -3.98
N MET A 299 -5.84 -6.00 -4.94
CA MET A 299 -7.19 -5.45 -5.04
C MET A 299 -7.98 -6.03 -6.23
N SER A 300 -7.45 -7.06 -6.90
CA SER A 300 -8.16 -7.74 -7.98
C SER A 300 -9.35 -8.54 -7.44
N SER A 301 -10.36 -8.73 -8.28
CA SER A 301 -11.60 -9.42 -7.91
C SER A 301 -12.11 -10.29 -9.05
N ASN A 302 -13.11 -11.11 -8.73
CA ASN A 302 -13.90 -11.84 -9.71
C ASN A 302 -15.20 -11.11 -10.04
N TYR A 303 -15.25 -9.77 -9.99
CA TYR A 303 -16.42 -9.01 -10.42
C TYR A 303 -16.83 -9.41 -11.85
N ASN A 304 -18.12 -9.58 -12.09
CA ASN A 304 -18.68 -10.19 -13.32
C ASN A 304 -18.19 -11.63 -13.58
N ASN A 305 -17.79 -12.38 -12.53
CA ASN A 305 -17.22 -13.73 -12.61
C ASN A 305 -16.01 -13.82 -13.58
N ARG A 306 -15.29 -12.70 -13.76
CA ARG A 306 -14.06 -12.70 -14.54
C ARG A 306 -12.92 -13.31 -13.74
N LEU A 307 -12.10 -14.13 -14.40
CA LEU A 307 -10.98 -14.83 -13.79
C LEU A 307 -9.84 -13.84 -13.50
N ARG A 308 -9.28 -13.85 -12.29
CA ARG A 308 -8.08 -13.06 -12.00
C ARG A 308 -6.90 -13.55 -12.86
N PRO A 309 -6.01 -12.64 -13.28
CA PRO A 309 -4.95 -12.96 -14.24
C PRO A 309 -3.88 -13.88 -13.62
N ALA A 310 -2.99 -14.38 -14.47
CA ALA A 310 -1.74 -14.97 -13.98
C ALA A 310 -0.72 -13.87 -13.64
N GLU A 311 0.20 -14.16 -12.73
CA GLU A 311 1.40 -13.35 -12.50
C GLU A 311 2.64 -14.17 -12.85
N VAL A 312 3.52 -13.56 -13.64
CA VAL A 312 4.82 -14.14 -14.01
C VAL A 312 5.95 -13.25 -13.51
N LEU A 313 7.03 -13.87 -13.07
CA LEU A 313 8.27 -13.18 -12.68
C LEU A 313 9.32 -13.42 -13.75
N ILE A 314 9.92 -12.34 -14.24
CA ILE A 314 11.15 -12.40 -15.03
C ILE A 314 12.32 -12.35 -14.05
N ARG A 315 13.12 -13.41 -14.01
CA ARG A 315 14.29 -13.51 -13.12
C ARG A 315 15.47 -12.73 -13.68
N GLU A 316 16.50 -12.52 -12.85
CA GLU A 316 17.74 -11.83 -13.22
C GLU A 316 18.44 -12.47 -14.43
N ASP A 317 18.33 -13.80 -14.59
CA ASP A 317 18.88 -14.55 -15.74
C ASP A 317 17.99 -14.49 -17.00
N GLY A 318 16.88 -13.75 -16.95
CA GLY A 318 15.89 -13.65 -18.02
C GLY A 318 14.90 -14.81 -18.09
N SER A 319 15.01 -15.82 -17.21
CA SER A 319 14.04 -16.93 -17.18
C SER A 319 12.68 -16.47 -16.65
N VAL A 320 11.61 -17.09 -17.18
CA VAL A 320 10.23 -16.78 -16.81
C VAL A 320 9.72 -17.81 -15.80
N ALA A 321 9.14 -17.34 -14.70
CA ALA A 321 8.50 -18.17 -13.70
C ALA A 321 7.01 -17.80 -13.54
N LEU A 322 6.13 -18.79 -13.58
CA LEU A 322 4.74 -18.59 -13.16
C LEU A 322 4.70 -18.55 -11.63
N ILE A 323 4.49 -17.36 -11.05
CA ILE A 323 4.45 -17.16 -9.59
C ILE A 323 3.02 -17.18 -9.03
N ARG A 324 2.03 -16.92 -9.89
CA ARG A 324 0.62 -17.12 -9.60
C ARG A 324 -0.10 -17.57 -10.86
N ARG A 325 -0.76 -18.74 -10.81
CA ARG A 325 -1.59 -19.20 -11.92
C ARG A 325 -2.85 -18.34 -12.07
N ARG A 326 -3.37 -18.24 -13.29
CA ARG A 326 -4.68 -17.67 -13.56
C ARG A 326 -5.75 -18.47 -12.80
N ASP A 327 -6.79 -17.78 -12.33
CA ASP A 327 -8.00 -18.46 -11.83
C ASP A 327 -8.63 -19.30 -12.96
N THR A 328 -9.36 -20.36 -12.60
CA THR A 328 -10.22 -21.12 -13.50
C THR A 328 -11.68 -20.99 -13.09
N PHE A 329 -12.62 -21.50 -13.90
CA PHE A 329 -14.03 -21.48 -13.51
C PHE A 329 -14.31 -22.29 -12.25
N GLU A 330 -13.56 -23.37 -12.03
CA GLU A 330 -13.63 -24.19 -10.81
C GLU A 330 -13.22 -23.38 -9.56
N ASP A 331 -12.30 -22.42 -9.69
CA ASP A 331 -11.93 -21.54 -8.58
C ASP A 331 -13.07 -20.61 -8.18
N LEU A 332 -13.90 -20.16 -9.13
CA LEU A 332 -15.07 -19.33 -8.84
C LEU A 332 -16.10 -20.07 -8.00
N VAL A 333 -16.20 -21.39 -8.18
CA VAL A 333 -17.23 -22.20 -7.53
C VAL A 333 -16.75 -23.00 -6.33
N ARG A 334 -15.45 -22.93 -6.01
CA ARG A 334 -14.81 -23.76 -4.97
C ARG A 334 -15.50 -23.68 -3.60
N ASN A 335 -16.08 -22.53 -3.26
CA ASN A 335 -16.69 -22.29 -1.95
C ASN A 335 -18.21 -22.48 -1.95
N PHE A 336 -18.83 -22.80 -3.08
CA PHE A 336 -20.26 -23.15 -3.09
C PHE A 336 -20.45 -24.60 -2.68
N GLN A 337 -21.49 -24.85 -1.90
CA GLN A 337 -22.04 -26.19 -1.73
C GLN A 337 -22.99 -26.42 -2.91
N VAL A 338 -22.49 -27.03 -3.97
CA VAL A 338 -23.24 -27.31 -5.22
C VAL A 338 -23.77 -28.72 -5.21
#